data_AF-A0A6I3JET5-F1
#
_entry.id   AF-A0A6I3JET5-F1
#
_cell.length_a   1.000
_cell.length_b   1.000
_cell.length_c   1.000
_cell.angle_alpha   90.00
_cell.angle_beta   90.00
_cell.angle_gamma   90.00
#
_symmetry.space_group_name_H-M   'P 1'
#
loop_
_entity.id
_entity.type
_entity.pdbx_description
1 polymer ?
#
loop_
_entity_poly.entity_id
_entity_poly.type
_entity_poly.pdbx_seq_one_letter_code
_entity_poly.pdbx_strand_id
1 'polypeptide(L)'
;MSTLVSAHRSRARDLRHRLGRRLADRTAAGTKVVGQAPMPPAVRRALSVAVWRQGAAKVPLSKILLGGQNGLPAAALAEATGDLLWGSRPVADGPHVALLRAGLAGPLTDAEVLASSYADLARACIRLSGQYFGVTDDAGILRLARDFLALAAAPDAGGSARPAPDGPARPNQSEPGAPVLLAPVRDSDCYQVVDGHHRLAIEVVRGAVGIRAKVRRFAVTTPLQDVLDEMSWIGGERELYQPVDAPELRAGYRVVRRCTDRLAMMAPLLEDVAAEADTAARPPTYLDVAACYGWFVDAVGQLGYDAEGIERDPAAPRVAAALHGTDPARMNVGDAVDFLAGGRQWDVVSCFSLLHHFVLGRGACPPEELVRLLDRATGRVLFLDTGQAHEQWFRDSLPAWDTERVRSFLAEHTTFDQIIDLGADQDAVPPYQDNYGRHLFACVRNR
;
A
#
# COMPACT_ATOMS: atom_id res chain seq x y z
N MET A 1 26.42 -29.17 -9.89
CA MET A 1 27.17 -27.90 -9.76
C MET A 1 26.35 -26.64 -10.13
N SER A 2 25.14 -26.74 -10.69
CA SER A 2 24.27 -25.59 -10.99
C SER A 2 23.46 -25.06 -9.78
N THR A 3 23.24 -25.90 -8.76
CA THR A 3 22.46 -25.59 -7.54
C THR A 3 23.16 -24.67 -6.53
N LEU A 4 24.50 -24.66 -6.50
CA LEU A 4 25.29 -23.72 -5.68
C LEU A 4 25.20 -22.27 -6.19
N VAL A 5 24.96 -22.06 -7.49
CA VAL A 5 24.89 -20.73 -8.11
C VAL A 5 23.58 -20.01 -7.79
N SER A 6 22.46 -20.75 -7.61
CA SER A 6 21.15 -20.17 -7.29
C SER A 6 21.01 -19.77 -5.81
N ALA A 7 21.46 -20.62 -4.88
CA ALA A 7 21.49 -20.31 -3.45
C ALA A 7 22.48 -19.18 -3.12
N HIS A 8 23.63 -19.12 -3.82
CA HIS A 8 24.51 -17.96 -3.75
C HIS A 8 23.88 -16.70 -4.35
N ARG A 9 23.03 -16.79 -5.38
CA ARG A 9 22.30 -15.61 -5.92
C ARG A 9 21.21 -15.11 -4.99
N SER A 10 20.52 -15.96 -4.23
CA SER A 10 19.54 -15.54 -3.21
C SER A 10 20.23 -14.90 -2.00
N ARG A 11 21.26 -15.55 -1.43
CA ARG A 11 22.03 -14.99 -0.31
C ARG A 11 22.84 -13.76 -0.70
N ALA A 12 23.44 -13.72 -1.90
CA ALA A 12 24.15 -12.53 -2.38
C ALA A 12 23.21 -11.40 -2.80
N ARG A 13 21.97 -11.69 -3.24
CA ARG A 13 20.93 -10.67 -3.40
C ARG A 13 20.54 -10.12 -2.04
N ASP A 14 20.21 -10.96 -1.07
CA ASP A 14 19.84 -10.49 0.28
C ASP A 14 20.98 -9.71 0.96
N LEU A 15 22.25 -10.12 0.77
CA LEU A 15 23.42 -9.36 1.25
C LEU A 15 23.61 -8.03 0.49
N ARG A 16 23.44 -8.01 -0.84
CA ARG A 16 23.48 -6.77 -1.65
C ARG A 16 22.32 -5.84 -1.31
N HIS A 17 21.15 -6.36 -0.96
CA HIS A 17 20.01 -5.57 -0.51
C HIS A 17 20.20 -5.08 0.92
N ARG A 18 20.83 -5.83 1.82
CA ARG A 18 21.21 -5.33 3.16
C ARG A 18 22.31 -4.27 3.09
N LEU A 19 23.29 -4.42 2.19
CA LEU A 19 24.31 -3.41 1.91
C LEU A 19 23.73 -2.20 1.18
N GLY A 20 22.82 -2.43 0.24
CA GLY A 20 22.04 -1.42 -0.47
C GLY A 20 21.14 -0.63 0.47
N ARG A 21 20.47 -1.28 1.43
CA ARG A 21 19.72 -0.65 2.53
C ARG A 21 20.65 0.17 3.42
N ARG A 22 21.79 -0.36 3.87
CA ARG A 22 22.78 0.44 4.63
C ARG A 22 23.34 1.63 3.85
N LEU A 23 23.40 1.57 2.51
CA LEU A 23 23.79 2.68 1.65
C LEU A 23 22.63 3.66 1.42
N ALA A 24 21.40 3.17 1.22
CA ALA A 24 20.17 3.94 1.07
C ALA A 24 19.83 4.69 2.36
N ASP A 25 19.89 4.01 3.51
CA ASP A 25 19.79 4.57 4.85
C ASP A 25 20.92 5.55 5.13
N ARG A 26 22.13 5.33 4.62
CA ARG A 26 23.22 6.32 4.69
C ARG A 26 23.03 7.49 3.73
N THR A 27 22.29 7.34 2.63
CA THR A 27 21.90 8.46 1.76
C THR A 27 20.64 9.18 2.25
N ALA A 28 19.73 8.52 2.97
CA ALA A 28 18.55 9.10 3.61
C ALA A 28 18.91 9.77 4.95
N ALA A 29 19.79 9.17 5.73
CA ALA A 29 20.48 9.84 6.84
C ALA A 29 21.46 10.89 6.32
N GLY A 30 22.09 10.65 5.16
CA GLY A 30 22.95 11.60 4.46
C GLY A 30 22.18 12.83 3.97
N THR A 31 20.93 12.70 3.52
CA THR A 31 20.07 13.85 3.21
C THR A 31 19.52 14.52 4.46
N LYS A 32 19.30 13.80 5.58
CA LYS A 32 19.07 14.42 6.91
C LYS A 32 20.28 15.25 7.39
N VAL A 33 21.51 14.81 7.12
CA VAL A 33 22.75 15.52 7.52
C VAL A 33 23.15 16.63 6.53
N VAL A 34 22.97 16.44 5.22
CA VAL A 34 23.26 17.45 4.19
C VAL A 34 22.23 18.60 4.21
N GLY A 35 21.00 18.34 4.68
CA GLY A 35 20.02 19.38 4.96
C GLY A 35 20.41 20.33 6.10
N GLN A 36 21.37 19.95 6.95
CA GLN A 36 21.81 20.73 8.13
C GLN A 36 23.22 21.31 8.00
N ALA A 37 23.99 20.95 6.95
CA ALA A 37 25.26 21.60 6.69
C ALA A 37 25.03 23.06 6.22
N PRO A 38 25.72 24.07 6.78
CA PRO A 38 25.57 25.46 6.38
C PRO A 38 26.13 25.67 4.96
N MET A 39 25.28 25.43 3.96
CA MET A 39 25.60 25.77 2.57
C MET A 39 25.53 27.28 2.36
N PRO A 40 26.50 27.89 1.65
CA PRO A 40 26.42 29.30 1.27
C PRO A 40 25.11 29.60 0.52
N PRO A 41 24.43 30.74 0.78
CA PRO A 41 23.14 31.07 0.16
C PRO A 41 23.16 31.08 -1.38
N ALA A 42 24.30 31.35 -2.00
CA ALA A 42 24.48 31.30 -3.46
C ALA A 42 24.47 29.85 -3.99
N VAL A 43 25.13 28.92 -3.28
CA VAL A 43 25.16 27.49 -3.61
C VAL A 43 23.78 26.88 -3.37
N ARG A 44 23.11 27.24 -2.27
CA ARG A 44 21.73 26.82 -1.99
C ARG A 44 20.76 27.29 -3.08
N ARG A 45 20.91 28.54 -3.54
CA ARG A 45 20.12 29.08 -4.66
C ARG A 45 20.42 28.37 -5.98
N ALA A 46 21.70 28.16 -6.32
CA ALA A 46 22.10 27.45 -7.53
C ALA A 46 21.58 26.00 -7.55
N LEU A 47 21.71 25.27 -6.43
CA LEU A 47 21.16 23.93 -6.26
C LEU A 47 19.63 23.94 -6.33
N SER A 48 18.97 24.91 -5.71
CA SER A 48 17.51 25.01 -5.77
C SER A 48 17.00 25.23 -7.20
N VAL A 49 17.74 25.96 -8.06
CA VAL A 49 17.38 26.17 -9.46
C VAL A 49 17.65 24.93 -10.30
N ALA A 50 18.76 24.22 -10.05
CA ALA A 50 19.14 23.01 -10.76
C ALA A 50 18.14 21.85 -10.55
N VAL A 51 17.39 21.85 -9.45
CA VAL A 51 16.39 20.82 -9.13
C VAL A 51 15.12 20.94 -9.98
N TRP A 52 14.86 22.06 -10.67
CA TRP A 52 13.65 22.26 -11.48
C TRP A 52 13.90 22.10 -12.98
N ARG A 53 12.91 21.56 -13.70
CA ARG A 53 12.89 21.59 -15.17
C ARG A 53 12.77 23.04 -15.63
N GLN A 54 13.31 23.35 -16.81
CA GLN A 54 13.11 24.66 -17.42
C GLN A 54 11.66 24.81 -17.88
N GLY A 55 11.06 25.97 -17.60
CA GLY A 55 9.67 26.27 -17.96
C GLY A 55 8.62 25.62 -17.04
N ALA A 56 7.34 25.88 -17.35
CA ALA A 56 6.21 25.23 -16.71
C ALA A 56 5.66 24.12 -17.63
N ALA A 57 5.24 23.01 -17.04
CA ALA A 57 4.60 21.90 -17.74
C ALA A 57 3.08 21.95 -17.51
N LYS A 58 2.30 21.54 -18.51
CA LYS A 58 0.86 21.27 -18.35
C LYS A 58 0.69 19.87 -17.76
N VAL A 59 0.07 19.77 -16.59
CA VAL A 59 -0.13 18.50 -15.87
C VAL A 59 -1.62 18.27 -15.65
N PRO A 60 -2.18 17.09 -16.02
CA PRO A 60 -3.56 16.73 -15.71
C PRO A 60 -3.79 16.69 -14.20
N LEU A 61 -4.88 17.29 -13.71
CA LEU A 61 -5.19 17.31 -12.27
C LEU A 61 -5.45 15.89 -11.73
N SER A 62 -5.95 14.98 -12.57
CA SER A 62 -6.13 13.56 -12.25
C SER A 62 -4.82 12.78 -12.00
N LYS A 63 -3.66 13.38 -12.29
CA LYS A 63 -2.33 12.79 -12.07
C LYS A 63 -1.58 13.45 -10.93
N ILE A 64 -2.21 14.35 -10.19
CA ILE A 64 -1.58 15.05 -9.06
C ILE A 64 -2.07 14.43 -7.76
N LEU A 65 -1.13 13.88 -6.99
CA LEU A 65 -1.33 13.28 -5.67
C LEU A 65 -0.90 14.27 -4.59
N LEU A 66 -1.44 14.11 -3.38
CA LEU A 66 -0.96 14.87 -2.23
C LEU A 66 0.53 14.59 -1.99
N GLY A 67 1.24 15.59 -1.47
CA GLY A 67 2.66 15.48 -1.18
C GLY A 67 3.00 16.10 0.16
N GLY A 68 4.19 16.67 0.28
CA GLY A 68 4.66 17.24 1.54
C GLY A 68 3.88 18.49 1.96
N GLN A 69 3.61 18.67 3.26
CA GLN A 69 2.85 19.81 3.77
C GLN A 69 3.67 20.61 4.79
N ASN A 70 3.58 21.95 4.71
CA ASN A 70 4.23 22.87 5.65
C ASN A 70 5.75 22.61 5.82
N GLY A 71 6.43 22.27 4.73
CA GLY A 71 7.87 21.96 4.73
C GLY A 71 8.22 20.53 5.15
N LEU A 72 7.25 19.71 5.56
CA LEU A 72 7.44 18.30 5.86
C LEU A 72 7.34 17.46 4.57
N PRO A 73 8.23 16.48 4.35
CA PRO A 73 8.06 15.50 3.28
C PRO A 73 6.80 14.64 3.46
N ALA A 74 6.25 14.09 2.37
CA ALA A 74 5.06 13.22 2.40
C ALA A 74 5.24 12.02 3.35
N ALA A 75 6.41 11.39 3.36
CA ALA A 75 6.74 10.28 4.27
C ALA A 75 6.67 10.67 5.75
N ALA A 76 7.22 11.83 6.11
CA ALA A 76 7.18 12.31 7.49
C ALA A 76 5.74 12.62 7.94
N LEU A 77 4.91 13.14 7.04
CA LEU A 77 3.51 13.38 7.34
C LEU A 77 2.73 12.07 7.48
N ALA A 78 2.92 11.12 6.56
CA ALA A 78 2.29 9.80 6.60
C ALA A 78 2.64 9.02 7.87
N GLU A 79 3.91 9.05 8.30
CA GLU A 79 4.35 8.46 9.56
C GLU A 79 3.68 9.12 10.76
N ALA A 80 3.66 10.45 10.79
CA ALA A 80 3.11 11.20 11.90
C ALA A 80 1.58 11.12 12.04
N THR A 81 0.86 10.92 10.93
CA THR A 81 -0.61 10.80 10.92
C THR A 81 -1.08 9.35 10.91
N GLY A 82 -0.17 8.38 10.71
CA GLY A 82 -0.54 6.99 10.46
C GLY A 82 -1.22 6.75 9.10
N ASP A 83 -1.22 7.74 8.19
CA ASP A 83 -1.87 7.66 6.87
C ASP A 83 -0.82 7.27 5.81
N LEU A 84 -0.57 5.96 5.66
CA LEU A 84 0.37 5.44 4.65
C LEU A 84 0.01 5.87 3.22
N LEU A 85 -1.29 6.05 2.94
CA LEU A 85 -1.81 6.42 1.63
C LEU A 85 -1.83 7.93 1.38
N TRP A 86 -1.31 8.74 2.30
CA TRP A 86 -1.27 10.19 2.14
C TRP A 86 -0.67 10.58 0.78
N GLY A 87 0.50 10.02 0.45
CA GLY A 87 1.20 10.31 -0.81
C GLY A 87 0.59 9.67 -2.07
N SER A 88 -0.41 8.80 -1.89
CA SER A 88 -1.13 8.06 -2.92
C SER A 88 -2.49 8.69 -3.24
N ARG A 89 -3.01 9.53 -2.34
CA ARG A 89 -4.33 10.16 -2.48
C ARG A 89 -4.31 11.25 -3.57
N PRO A 90 -5.22 11.20 -4.57
CA PRO A 90 -5.37 12.29 -5.52
C PRO A 90 -5.66 13.62 -4.81
N VAL A 91 -5.12 14.74 -5.33
CA VAL A 91 -5.37 16.07 -4.76
C VAL A 91 -6.86 16.42 -4.73
N ALA A 92 -7.62 15.90 -5.70
CA ALA A 92 -9.07 16.07 -5.81
C ALA A 92 -9.86 15.44 -4.65
N ASP A 93 -9.26 14.48 -3.95
CA ASP A 93 -9.85 13.77 -2.81
C ASP A 93 -9.21 14.23 -1.49
N GLY A 94 -8.33 15.24 -1.55
CA GLY A 94 -7.62 15.76 -0.40
C GLY A 94 -8.43 16.71 0.49
N PRO A 95 -7.94 16.97 1.71
CA PRO A 95 -8.67 17.75 2.72
C PRO A 95 -8.98 19.20 2.28
N HIS A 96 -8.11 19.79 1.46
CA HIS A 96 -8.33 21.14 0.92
C HIS A 96 -9.56 21.19 0.00
N VAL A 97 -9.71 20.20 -0.89
CA VAL A 97 -10.86 20.12 -1.80
C VAL A 97 -12.13 19.76 -1.04
N ALA A 98 -12.04 18.86 -0.06
CA ALA A 98 -13.16 18.49 0.80
C ALA A 98 -13.77 19.72 1.50
N LEU A 99 -12.94 20.57 2.11
CA LEU A 99 -13.39 21.81 2.74
C LEU A 99 -14.08 22.76 1.73
N LEU A 100 -13.49 22.96 0.55
CA LEU A 100 -14.07 23.83 -0.47
C LEU A 100 -15.42 23.29 -0.98
N ARG A 101 -15.52 21.98 -1.24
CA ARG A 101 -16.79 21.34 -1.65
C ARG A 101 -17.87 21.53 -0.58
N ALA A 102 -17.52 21.34 0.69
CA ALA A 102 -18.45 21.56 1.80
C ALA A 102 -18.93 23.02 1.86
N GLY A 103 -18.01 24.00 1.69
CA GLY A 103 -18.37 25.42 1.65
C GLY A 103 -19.17 25.85 0.42
N LEU A 104 -19.01 25.16 -0.72
CA LEU A 104 -19.84 25.37 -1.91
C LEU A 104 -21.24 24.79 -1.75
N ALA A 105 -21.41 23.74 -0.93
CA ALA A 105 -22.72 23.17 -0.61
C ALA A 105 -23.51 24.04 0.37
N GLY A 106 -22.84 24.87 1.18
CA GLY A 106 -23.47 25.85 2.05
C GLY A 106 -22.50 26.48 3.05
N PRO A 107 -22.93 27.53 3.78
CA PRO A 107 -22.12 28.13 4.84
C PRO A 107 -21.81 27.11 5.95
N LEU A 108 -20.53 26.93 6.27
CA LEU A 108 -20.11 26.07 7.37
C LEU A 108 -20.11 26.84 8.68
N THR A 109 -20.51 26.20 9.77
CA THR A 109 -20.29 26.66 11.14
C THR A 109 -18.82 26.46 11.55
N ASP A 110 -18.38 27.11 12.63
CA ASP A 110 -17.02 26.92 13.13
C ASP A 110 -16.77 25.49 13.63
N ALA A 111 -17.79 24.87 14.22
CA ALA A 111 -17.73 23.46 14.64
C ALA A 111 -17.52 22.53 13.43
N GLU A 112 -18.24 22.75 12.32
CA GLU A 112 -18.07 21.95 11.09
C GLU A 112 -16.69 22.15 10.46
N VAL A 113 -16.15 23.37 10.46
CA VAL A 113 -14.78 23.62 9.98
C VAL A 113 -13.76 22.88 10.85
N LEU A 114 -13.89 22.96 12.18
CA LEU A 114 -12.97 22.30 13.12
C LEU A 114 -13.11 20.78 13.17
N ALA A 115 -14.24 20.23 12.74
CA ALA A 115 -14.46 18.80 12.59
C ALA A 115 -14.02 18.25 11.21
N SER A 116 -13.55 19.11 10.30
CA SER A 116 -13.15 18.72 8.95
C SER A 116 -11.75 18.11 8.90
N SER A 117 -11.50 17.28 7.88
CA SER A 117 -10.17 16.73 7.58
C SER A 117 -9.12 17.81 7.28
N TYR A 118 -9.55 19.02 6.89
CA TYR A 118 -8.66 20.18 6.75
C TYR A 118 -8.14 20.67 8.10
N ALA A 119 -9.00 20.75 9.12
CA ALA A 119 -8.59 21.11 10.47
C ALA A 119 -7.70 20.02 11.09
N ASP A 120 -8.00 18.74 10.86
CA ASP A 120 -7.15 17.64 11.33
C ASP A 120 -5.75 17.68 10.73
N LEU A 121 -5.64 17.94 9.42
CA LEU A 121 -4.35 18.18 8.76
C LEU A 121 -3.62 19.36 9.38
N ALA A 122 -4.32 20.47 9.62
CA ALA A 122 -3.72 21.68 10.18
C ALA A 122 -3.18 21.43 11.60
N ARG A 123 -3.96 20.75 12.45
CA ARG A 123 -3.53 20.33 13.79
C ARG A 123 -2.34 19.39 13.74
N ALA A 124 -2.33 18.43 12.81
CA ALA A 124 -1.18 17.55 12.61
C ALA A 124 0.08 18.34 12.25
N CYS A 125 -0.02 19.30 11.33
CA CYS A 125 1.10 20.16 10.96
C CYS A 125 1.58 21.03 12.13
N ILE A 126 0.66 21.62 12.91
CA ILE A 126 0.99 22.41 14.10
C ILE A 126 1.73 21.55 15.12
N ARG A 127 1.26 20.34 15.42
CA ARG A 127 1.97 19.42 16.33
C ARG A 127 3.38 19.09 15.86
N LEU A 128 3.58 18.90 14.56
CA LEU A 128 4.85 18.43 13.98
C LEU A 128 5.87 19.54 13.74
N SER A 129 5.41 20.75 13.45
CA SER A 129 6.27 21.84 12.96
C SER A 129 6.04 23.17 13.68
N GLY A 130 5.16 23.18 14.69
CA GLY A 130 4.81 24.34 15.51
C GLY A 130 3.81 25.30 14.85
N GLN A 131 3.50 25.13 13.56
CA GLN A 131 2.56 26.01 12.84
C GLN A 131 1.92 25.33 11.62
N TYR A 132 0.92 25.99 11.04
CA TYR A 132 0.34 25.66 9.73
C TYR A 132 0.02 26.96 8.99
N PHE A 133 0.81 27.31 7.96
CA PHE A 133 0.67 28.61 7.26
C PHE A 133 0.61 29.83 8.20
N GLY A 134 1.48 29.85 9.21
CA GLY A 134 1.58 30.93 10.19
C GLY A 134 0.59 30.88 11.34
N VAL A 135 -0.29 29.87 11.42
CA VAL A 135 -1.21 29.69 12.55
C VAL A 135 -0.76 28.58 13.49
N THR A 136 -1.08 28.69 14.78
CA THR A 136 -0.60 27.76 15.82
C THR A 136 -1.70 27.18 16.70
N ASP A 137 -2.97 27.53 16.45
CA ASP A 137 -4.13 27.12 17.24
C ASP A 137 -5.40 27.01 16.38
N ASP A 138 -6.47 26.47 16.97
CA ASP A 138 -7.76 26.26 16.31
C ASP A 138 -8.41 27.58 15.84
N ALA A 139 -8.24 28.67 16.60
CA ALA A 139 -8.76 29.98 16.20
C ALA A 139 -8.07 30.49 14.92
N GLY A 140 -6.77 30.24 14.78
CA GLY A 140 -6.02 30.51 13.58
C GLY A 140 -6.40 29.59 12.42
N ILE A 141 -6.65 28.30 12.68
CA ILE A 141 -7.16 27.36 11.68
C ILE A 141 -8.49 27.84 11.11
N LEU A 142 -9.42 28.28 11.97
CA LEU A 142 -10.70 28.86 11.56
C LEU A 142 -10.50 30.06 10.65
N ARG A 143 -9.71 31.05 11.06
CA ARG A 143 -9.43 32.23 10.22
C ARG A 143 -8.85 31.82 8.86
N LEU A 144 -7.87 30.93 8.85
CA LEU A 144 -7.25 30.43 7.62
C LEU A 144 -8.26 29.71 6.70
N ALA A 145 -9.13 28.87 7.27
CA ALA A 145 -10.17 28.17 6.53
C ALA A 145 -11.19 29.14 5.93
N ARG A 146 -11.62 30.17 6.68
CA ARG A 146 -12.52 31.23 6.19
C ARG A 146 -11.89 32.04 5.07
N ASP A 147 -10.63 32.44 5.23
CA ASP A 147 -9.86 33.13 4.19
C ASP A 147 -9.81 32.29 2.91
N PHE A 148 -9.63 30.97 3.05
CA PHE A 148 -9.56 30.04 1.93
C PHE A 148 -10.90 29.83 1.23
N LEU A 149 -11.99 29.69 1.98
CA LEU A 149 -13.35 29.59 1.44
C LEU A 149 -13.75 30.87 0.69
N ALA A 150 -13.50 32.04 1.29
CA ALA A 150 -13.75 33.33 0.66
C ALA A 150 -12.94 33.49 -0.64
N LEU A 151 -11.68 33.04 -0.64
CA LEU A 151 -10.83 33.05 -1.83
C LEU A 151 -11.39 32.17 -2.96
N ALA A 152 -11.91 30.99 -2.64
CA ALA A 152 -12.49 30.09 -3.64
C ALA A 152 -13.79 30.65 -4.24
N ALA A 153 -14.58 31.37 -3.46
CA ALA A 153 -15.85 31.98 -3.86
C ALA A 153 -15.70 33.25 -4.72
N ALA A 154 -14.51 33.87 -4.76
CA ALA A 154 -14.30 35.10 -5.52
C ALA A 154 -14.42 34.86 -7.05
N PRO A 155 -15.30 35.59 -7.77
CA PRO A 155 -15.40 35.52 -9.22
C PRO A 155 -14.10 36.05 -9.86
N ASP A 156 -13.56 35.32 -10.84
CA ASP A 156 -12.40 35.71 -11.65
C ASP A 156 -11.06 35.95 -10.93
N ALA A 157 -10.63 35.02 -10.08
CA ALA A 157 -9.18 34.80 -9.88
C ALA A 157 -8.58 33.91 -10.98
N GLY A 158 -8.96 34.16 -12.24
CA GLY A 158 -8.42 33.46 -13.40
C GLY A 158 -6.97 33.85 -13.63
N GLY A 159 -6.05 32.95 -13.30
CA GLY A 159 -4.63 33.06 -13.66
C GLY A 159 -3.81 34.07 -12.85
N SER A 160 -3.10 33.57 -11.84
CA SER A 160 -1.84 34.13 -11.28
C SER A 160 -1.78 35.56 -10.72
N ALA A 161 -2.76 36.44 -10.94
CA ALA A 161 -2.71 37.81 -10.44
C ALA A 161 -3.78 38.00 -9.37
N ARG A 162 -3.44 37.65 -8.13
CA ARG A 162 -4.22 37.99 -6.94
C ARG A 162 -3.75 39.37 -6.44
N PRO A 163 -4.64 40.26 -5.97
CA PRO A 163 -4.21 41.38 -5.15
C PRO A 163 -3.51 40.83 -3.89
N ALA A 164 -2.33 41.36 -3.58
CA ALA A 164 -1.63 40.99 -2.35
C ALA A 164 -2.58 41.24 -1.17
N PRO A 165 -2.72 40.31 -0.21
CA PRO A 165 -3.37 40.67 1.05
C PRO A 165 -2.66 41.89 1.62
N ASP A 166 -3.41 42.86 2.14
CA ASP A 166 -2.84 43.98 2.90
C ASP A 166 -2.19 43.42 4.17
N GLY A 167 -0.91 43.04 4.08
CA GLY A 167 -0.16 42.43 5.16
C GLY A 167 1.06 41.63 4.70
N PRO A 168 2.04 41.39 5.58
CA PRO A 168 3.19 40.55 5.28
C PRO A 168 2.74 39.12 4.93
N ALA A 169 3.44 38.48 3.98
CA ALA A 169 3.22 37.07 3.66
C ALA A 169 3.36 36.21 4.93
N ARG A 170 2.37 35.34 5.19
CA ARG A 170 2.44 34.42 6.33
C ARG A 170 3.61 33.43 6.11
N PRO A 171 4.30 33.00 7.17
CA PRO A 171 5.30 31.94 7.06
C PRO A 171 4.75 30.72 6.32
N ASN A 172 5.54 30.15 5.41
CA ASN A 172 5.18 29.00 4.56
C ASN A 172 3.99 29.21 3.60
N GLN A 173 3.52 30.44 3.42
CA GLN A 173 2.58 30.79 2.36
C GLN A 173 3.34 31.32 1.15
N SER A 174 3.09 30.72 -0.01
CA SER A 174 3.67 31.20 -1.26
C SER A 174 3.09 32.56 -1.67
N GLU A 175 3.95 33.40 -2.25
CA GLU A 175 3.58 34.72 -2.75
C GLU A 175 2.44 34.65 -3.79
N PRO A 176 1.62 35.70 -3.91
CA PRO A 176 0.68 35.85 -5.02
C PRO A 176 1.38 35.62 -6.37
N GLY A 177 0.78 34.79 -7.22
CA GLY A 177 1.31 34.45 -8.55
C GLY A 177 2.46 33.44 -8.57
N ALA A 178 2.95 32.97 -7.42
CA ALA A 178 3.90 31.88 -7.38
C ALA A 178 3.31 30.61 -8.06
N PRO A 179 4.12 29.89 -8.86
CA PRO A 179 3.64 28.70 -9.57
C PRO A 179 3.37 27.55 -8.60
N VAL A 180 2.46 26.65 -8.97
CA VAL A 180 2.36 25.34 -8.32
C VAL A 180 3.64 24.55 -8.58
N LEU A 181 4.16 23.90 -7.54
CA LEU A 181 5.38 23.11 -7.59
C LEU A 181 5.05 21.64 -7.42
N LEU A 182 5.54 20.81 -8.34
CA LEU A 182 5.30 19.37 -8.36
C LEU A 182 6.61 18.59 -8.44
N ALA A 183 6.63 17.39 -7.89
CA ALA A 183 7.70 16.41 -8.07
C ALA A 183 7.13 15.19 -8.82
N PRO A 184 7.79 14.68 -9.88
CA PRO A 184 7.39 13.42 -10.49
C PRO A 184 7.42 12.29 -9.46
N VAL A 185 6.45 11.38 -9.50
CA VAL A 185 6.51 10.14 -8.71
C VAL A 185 7.34 9.11 -9.46
N ARG A 186 8.20 8.40 -8.74
CA ARG A 186 9.09 7.39 -9.30
C ARG A 186 8.26 6.30 -9.98
N ASP A 187 8.66 5.96 -11.21
CA ASP A 187 8.07 4.86 -11.99
C ASP A 187 6.56 4.96 -12.18
N SER A 188 6.07 6.20 -12.27
CA SER A 188 4.67 6.52 -12.43
C SER A 188 4.49 7.66 -13.43
N ASP A 189 3.25 7.82 -13.90
CA ASP A 189 2.82 9.01 -14.63
C ASP A 189 2.23 10.10 -13.71
N CYS A 190 2.27 9.87 -12.39
CA CYS A 190 1.75 10.75 -11.35
C CYS A 190 2.81 11.76 -10.83
N TYR A 191 2.33 12.78 -10.11
CA TYR A 191 3.12 13.84 -9.51
C TYR A 191 2.67 14.11 -8.07
N GLN A 192 3.60 14.34 -7.15
CA GLN A 192 3.29 14.81 -5.80
C GLN A 192 3.41 16.32 -5.68
N VAL A 193 2.48 16.92 -4.92
CA VAL A 193 2.54 18.35 -4.61
C VAL A 193 3.73 18.65 -3.70
N VAL A 194 4.56 19.60 -4.13
CA VAL A 194 5.62 20.19 -3.30
C VAL A 194 5.14 21.50 -2.68
N ASP A 195 4.40 22.30 -3.46
CA ASP A 195 3.79 23.54 -3.00
C ASP A 195 2.56 23.90 -3.84
N GLY A 196 1.59 24.56 -3.20
CA GLY A 196 0.38 25.05 -3.86
C GLY A 196 -0.89 24.22 -3.65
N HIS A 197 -1.01 23.49 -2.53
CA HIS A 197 -2.20 22.69 -2.19
C HIS A 197 -3.51 23.49 -2.29
N HIS A 198 -3.60 24.68 -1.67
CA HIS A 198 -4.78 25.54 -1.75
C HIS A 198 -5.10 25.97 -3.19
N ARG A 199 -4.07 26.28 -4.00
CA ARG A 199 -4.25 26.69 -5.40
C ARG A 199 -4.79 25.53 -6.23
N LEU A 200 -4.21 24.35 -6.10
CA LEU A 200 -4.68 23.14 -6.77
C LEU A 200 -6.13 22.81 -6.40
N ALA A 201 -6.47 22.94 -5.11
CA ALA A 201 -7.82 22.66 -4.65
C ALA A 201 -8.87 23.62 -5.23
N ILE A 202 -8.54 24.91 -5.37
CA ILE A 202 -9.40 25.89 -6.05
C ILE A 202 -9.61 25.51 -7.52
N GLU A 203 -8.53 25.16 -8.23
CA GLU A 203 -8.63 24.72 -9.63
C GLU A 203 -9.51 23.46 -9.77
N VAL A 204 -9.41 22.51 -8.84
CA VAL A 204 -10.26 21.31 -8.82
C VAL A 204 -11.74 21.67 -8.67
N VAL A 205 -12.11 22.48 -7.68
CA VAL A 205 -13.54 22.82 -7.48
C VAL A 205 -14.10 23.73 -8.57
N ARG A 206 -13.24 24.43 -9.31
CA ARG A 206 -13.60 25.17 -10.53
C ARG A 206 -13.75 24.29 -11.77
N GLY A 207 -13.53 22.98 -11.66
CA GLY A 207 -13.67 22.03 -12.76
C GLY A 207 -12.51 22.07 -13.76
N ALA A 208 -11.35 22.60 -13.39
CA ALA A 208 -10.18 22.53 -14.24
C ALA A 208 -9.78 21.06 -14.46
N VAL A 209 -9.32 20.73 -15.67
CA VAL A 209 -8.84 19.38 -16.01
C VAL A 209 -7.31 19.24 -15.89
N GLY A 210 -6.60 20.36 -15.81
CA GLY A 210 -5.14 20.41 -15.69
C GLY A 210 -4.62 21.80 -15.37
N ILE A 211 -3.36 21.88 -14.97
CA ILE A 211 -2.71 23.11 -14.50
C ILE A 211 -1.34 23.30 -15.14
N ARG A 212 -0.85 24.55 -15.20
CA ARG A 212 0.56 24.84 -15.46
C ARG A 212 1.35 24.84 -14.14
N ALA A 213 2.33 23.95 -14.02
CA ALA A 213 3.15 23.80 -12.82
C ALA A 213 4.65 23.74 -13.14
N LYS A 214 5.50 24.13 -12.19
CA LYS A 214 6.93 23.85 -12.25
C LYS A 214 7.18 22.46 -11.69
N VAL A 215 7.89 21.64 -12.47
CA VAL A 215 8.12 20.23 -12.16
C VAL A 215 9.59 20.02 -11.81
N ARG A 216 9.88 19.29 -10.73
CA ARG A 216 11.24 18.89 -10.38
C ARG A 216 11.85 17.98 -11.46
N ARG A 217 13.18 18.01 -11.60
CA ARG A 217 13.91 17.11 -12.50
C ARG A 217 13.92 15.68 -11.95
N PHE A 218 14.10 15.54 -10.65
CA PHE A 218 14.23 14.26 -9.97
C PHE A 218 12.89 13.79 -9.43
N ALA A 219 12.62 12.50 -9.57
CA ALA A 219 11.44 11.85 -9.03
C ALA A 219 11.57 11.58 -7.53
N VAL A 220 10.43 11.51 -6.84
CA VAL A 220 10.28 11.14 -5.44
C VAL A 220 9.51 9.82 -5.32
N THR A 221 9.66 9.11 -4.22
CA THR A 221 8.83 7.94 -3.87
C THR A 221 7.66 8.37 -3.00
N THR A 222 6.56 7.60 -3.06
CA THR A 222 5.46 7.73 -2.10
C THR A 222 5.72 6.86 -0.86
N PRO A 223 5.10 7.17 0.29
CA PRO A 223 5.27 6.34 1.50
C PRO A 223 4.82 4.89 1.28
N LEU A 224 3.80 4.65 0.45
CA LEU A 224 3.38 3.32 0.05
C LEU A 224 4.46 2.61 -0.77
N GLN A 225 5.07 3.28 -1.76
CA GLN A 225 6.19 2.72 -2.52
C GLN A 225 7.35 2.35 -1.59
N ASP A 226 7.70 3.24 -0.65
CA ASP A 226 8.79 2.98 0.30
C ASP A 226 8.53 1.71 1.13
N VAL A 227 7.30 1.54 1.66
CA VAL A 227 6.94 0.34 2.44
C VAL A 227 6.91 -0.91 1.56
N LEU A 228 6.35 -0.83 0.35
CA LEU A 228 6.31 -1.98 -0.58
C LEU A 228 7.72 -2.42 -0.99
N ASP A 229 8.62 -1.47 -1.27
CA ASP A 229 10.02 -1.74 -1.63
C ASP A 229 10.82 -2.37 -0.46
N GLU A 230 10.38 -2.15 0.79
CA GLU A 230 10.96 -2.74 1.99
C GLU A 230 10.51 -4.19 2.25
N MET A 231 9.39 -4.62 1.68
CA MET A 231 8.82 -5.95 1.93
C MET A 231 9.73 -7.06 1.37
N SER A 232 9.93 -8.07 2.18
CA SER A 232 11.00 -9.07 2.02
C SER A 232 10.83 -10.03 0.83
N TRP A 233 9.62 -10.20 0.29
CA TRP A 233 9.35 -11.17 -0.79
C TRP A 233 9.52 -10.62 -2.21
N ILE A 234 9.50 -9.30 -2.42
CA ILE A 234 9.53 -8.70 -3.77
C ILE A 234 10.96 -8.66 -4.34
N GLY A 235 11.99 -8.81 -3.50
CA GLY A 235 13.38 -8.83 -3.96
C GLY A 235 13.82 -7.53 -4.66
N GLY A 236 13.10 -6.43 -4.42
CA GLY A 236 13.32 -5.12 -5.06
C GLY A 236 12.82 -5.02 -6.50
N GLU A 237 12.07 -6.00 -7.00
CA GLU A 237 11.40 -5.91 -8.30
C GLU A 237 10.14 -5.03 -8.21
N ARG A 238 9.65 -4.52 -9.34
CA ARG A 238 8.47 -3.65 -9.38
C ARG A 238 7.21 -4.47 -9.61
N GLU A 239 6.95 -5.34 -8.66
CA GLU A 239 5.93 -6.37 -8.73
C GLU A 239 5.07 -6.31 -7.46
N LEU A 240 3.75 -6.37 -7.63
CA LEU A 240 2.80 -6.41 -6.52
C LEU A 240 2.34 -7.85 -6.36
N TYR A 241 2.65 -8.47 -5.23
CA TYR A 241 2.26 -9.87 -5.04
C TYR A 241 0.74 -10.05 -5.06
N GLN A 242 0.00 -9.18 -4.37
CA GLN A 242 -1.47 -9.11 -4.40
C GLN A 242 -1.94 -7.76 -4.97
N PRO A 243 -3.22 -7.61 -5.36
CA PRO A 243 -3.75 -6.37 -5.90
C PRO A 243 -3.63 -5.19 -4.93
N VAL A 244 -3.22 -4.03 -5.45
CA VAL A 244 -3.15 -2.76 -4.70
C VAL A 244 -3.74 -1.66 -5.58
N ASP A 245 -4.79 -0.98 -5.12
CA ASP A 245 -5.38 0.14 -5.84
C ASP A 245 -4.79 1.47 -5.39
N ALA A 246 -3.62 1.82 -5.95
CA ALA A 246 -2.98 3.12 -5.76
C ALA A 246 -2.60 3.74 -7.11
N PRO A 247 -2.98 5.01 -7.38
CA PRO A 247 -2.76 5.64 -8.69
C PRO A 247 -1.32 5.58 -9.18
N GLU A 248 -0.36 5.76 -8.27
CA GLU A 248 1.05 5.81 -8.63
C GLU A 248 1.60 4.46 -9.12
N LEU A 249 1.00 3.34 -8.68
CA LEU A 249 1.49 2.00 -8.98
C LEU A 249 1.01 1.49 -10.34
N ARG A 250 -0.12 2.01 -10.85
CA ARG A 250 -0.83 1.48 -12.04
C ARG A 250 0.00 1.41 -13.32
N ALA A 251 0.96 2.33 -13.49
CA ALA A 251 1.76 2.42 -14.72
C ALA A 251 3.08 1.63 -14.65
N GLY A 252 3.66 1.49 -13.46
CA GLY A 252 5.02 0.97 -13.27
C GLY A 252 5.12 -0.35 -12.53
N TYR A 253 4.07 -0.76 -11.82
CA TYR A 253 4.05 -1.99 -11.06
C TYR A 253 3.12 -3.00 -11.72
N ARG A 254 3.57 -4.25 -11.81
CA ARG A 254 2.76 -5.35 -12.33
C ARG A 254 2.22 -6.18 -11.18
N VAL A 255 0.90 -6.42 -11.18
CA VAL A 255 0.30 -7.37 -10.24
C VAL A 255 0.67 -8.79 -10.68
N VAL A 256 1.19 -9.56 -9.72
CA VAL A 256 1.69 -10.92 -9.88
C VAL A 256 0.57 -11.93 -9.68
N ARG A 257 -0.21 -11.76 -8.61
CA ARG A 257 -1.38 -12.60 -8.31
C ARG A 257 -2.64 -11.74 -8.30
N ARG A 258 -3.63 -12.12 -9.09
CA ARG A 258 -4.91 -11.41 -9.22
C ARG A 258 -5.83 -11.64 -8.03
N CYS A 259 -5.75 -12.82 -7.40
CA CYS A 259 -6.53 -13.25 -6.22
C CYS A 259 -8.05 -13.40 -6.41
N THR A 260 -8.70 -12.56 -7.23
CA THR A 260 -10.16 -12.57 -7.42
C THR A 260 -10.69 -13.87 -8.01
N ASP A 261 -9.91 -14.52 -8.87
CA ASP A 261 -10.22 -15.80 -9.48
C ASP A 261 -10.19 -16.95 -8.45
N ARG A 262 -9.18 -16.99 -7.58
CA ARG A 262 -9.10 -17.93 -6.47
C ARG A 262 -10.25 -17.72 -5.48
N LEU A 263 -10.57 -16.46 -5.13
CA LEU A 263 -11.74 -16.18 -4.29
C LEU A 263 -13.03 -16.70 -4.92
N ALA A 264 -13.22 -16.51 -6.24
CA ALA A 264 -14.40 -17.03 -6.94
C ALA A 264 -14.49 -18.56 -6.90
N MET A 265 -13.35 -19.26 -6.99
CA MET A 265 -13.29 -20.72 -6.82
C MET A 265 -13.60 -21.16 -5.39
N MET A 266 -13.20 -20.37 -4.38
CA MET A 266 -13.47 -20.65 -2.96
C MET A 266 -14.93 -20.40 -2.57
N ALA A 267 -15.60 -19.45 -3.24
CA ALA A 267 -16.87 -18.89 -2.81
C ALA A 267 -17.97 -19.94 -2.50
N PRO A 268 -18.23 -20.97 -3.33
CA PRO A 268 -19.26 -21.96 -3.01
C PRO A 268 -19.03 -22.69 -1.67
N LEU A 269 -17.78 -23.05 -1.38
CA LEU A 269 -17.42 -23.73 -0.13
C LEU A 269 -17.45 -22.77 1.07
N LEU A 270 -17.12 -21.50 0.87
CA LEU A 270 -17.29 -20.47 1.90
C LEU A 270 -18.77 -20.21 2.21
N GLU A 271 -19.63 -20.23 1.19
CA GLU A 271 -21.08 -20.11 1.38
C GLU A 271 -21.64 -21.30 2.15
N ASP A 272 -21.21 -22.53 1.82
CA ASP A 272 -21.60 -23.74 2.53
C ASP A 272 -21.19 -23.68 4.01
N VAL A 273 -19.96 -23.29 4.32
CA VAL A 273 -19.48 -23.13 5.71
C VAL A 273 -20.31 -22.08 6.46
N ALA A 274 -20.63 -20.95 5.82
CA ALA A 274 -21.42 -19.89 6.43
C ALA A 274 -22.88 -20.30 6.68
N ALA A 275 -23.49 -21.05 5.76
CA ALA A 275 -24.84 -21.58 5.91
C ALA A 275 -24.93 -22.66 7.00
N GLU A 276 -23.83 -23.38 7.21
CA GLU A 276 -23.66 -24.41 8.22
C GLU A 276 -23.40 -23.85 9.63
N ALA A 277 -22.85 -22.64 9.72
CA ALA A 277 -22.56 -21.96 10.97
C ALA A 277 -23.85 -21.43 11.59
N ASP A 278 -23.98 -21.56 12.92
CA ASP A 278 -24.98 -20.80 13.66
C ASP A 278 -24.52 -19.33 13.74
N THR A 279 -24.73 -18.59 12.65
CA THR A 279 -24.28 -17.20 12.51
C THR A 279 -24.96 -16.26 13.51
N ALA A 280 -26.07 -16.69 14.13
CA ALA A 280 -26.69 -15.98 15.25
C ALA A 280 -25.86 -16.08 16.54
N ALA A 281 -25.06 -17.13 16.71
CA ALA A 281 -24.18 -17.32 17.86
C ALA A 281 -22.77 -16.75 17.64
N ARG A 282 -22.16 -17.00 16.47
CA ARG A 282 -20.87 -16.41 16.09
C ARG A 282 -20.67 -16.41 14.57
N PRO A 283 -19.93 -15.43 14.01
CA PRO A 283 -19.47 -15.53 12.63
C PRO A 283 -18.51 -16.74 12.46
N PRO A 284 -18.46 -17.35 11.26
CA PRO A 284 -17.45 -18.35 10.94
C PRO A 284 -16.06 -17.70 10.94
N THR A 285 -15.06 -18.47 11.35
CA THR A 285 -13.67 -18.01 11.53
C THR A 285 -12.81 -18.40 10.35
N TYR A 286 -11.91 -17.50 9.94
CA TYR A 286 -11.03 -17.69 8.79
C TYR A 286 -9.58 -17.29 9.13
N LEU A 287 -8.62 -18.11 8.72
CA LEU A 287 -7.18 -17.82 8.80
C LEU A 287 -6.55 -17.83 7.42
N ASP A 288 -5.87 -16.75 7.04
CA ASP A 288 -4.98 -16.72 5.88
C ASP A 288 -3.51 -16.88 6.30
N VAL A 289 -2.87 -17.98 5.90
CA VAL A 289 -1.47 -18.29 6.20
C VAL A 289 -0.57 -17.78 5.09
N ALA A 290 0.44 -16.97 5.46
CA ALA A 290 1.25 -16.16 4.55
C ALA A 290 0.40 -15.11 3.82
N ALA A 291 -0.31 -14.31 4.62
CA ALA A 291 -1.36 -13.40 4.17
C ALA A 291 -0.86 -12.22 3.31
N CYS A 292 0.45 -11.97 3.24
CA CYS A 292 1.06 -10.93 2.42
C CYS A 292 0.50 -9.52 2.70
N TYR A 293 -0.29 -8.93 1.79
CA TYR A 293 -0.90 -7.60 1.95
C TYR A 293 -2.23 -7.65 2.70
N GLY A 294 -2.71 -8.84 3.06
CA GLY A 294 -3.99 -9.04 3.75
C GLY A 294 -5.20 -9.09 2.81
N TRP A 295 -5.01 -9.27 1.50
CA TRP A 295 -6.09 -9.19 0.52
C TRP A 295 -7.21 -10.21 0.80
N PHE A 296 -6.88 -11.47 1.11
CA PHE A 296 -7.90 -12.48 1.41
C PHE A 296 -8.53 -12.30 2.79
N VAL A 297 -7.78 -11.76 3.77
CA VAL A 297 -8.32 -11.40 5.08
C VAL A 297 -9.43 -10.37 4.94
N ASP A 298 -9.21 -9.33 4.13
CA ASP A 298 -10.23 -8.33 3.79
C ASP A 298 -11.39 -8.95 3.00
N ALA A 299 -11.09 -9.61 1.89
CA ALA A 299 -12.12 -10.11 0.98
C ALA A 299 -13.05 -11.14 1.63
N VAL A 300 -12.51 -12.05 2.44
CA VAL A 300 -13.31 -13.05 3.18
C VAL A 300 -14.00 -12.40 4.40
N GLY A 301 -13.38 -11.41 5.04
CA GLY A 301 -14.02 -10.61 6.07
C GLY A 301 -15.26 -9.86 5.57
N GLN A 302 -15.24 -9.34 4.35
CA GLN A 302 -16.40 -8.72 3.68
C GLN A 302 -17.55 -9.70 3.42
N LEU A 303 -17.28 -11.01 3.42
CA LEU A 303 -18.29 -12.07 3.35
C LEU A 303 -18.90 -12.42 4.73
N GLY A 304 -18.52 -11.70 5.79
CA GLY A 304 -19.07 -11.88 7.14
C GLY A 304 -18.28 -12.83 8.05
N TYR A 305 -17.08 -13.23 7.64
CA TYR A 305 -16.18 -14.05 8.46
C TYR A 305 -15.43 -13.20 9.49
N ASP A 306 -15.13 -13.80 10.65
CA ASP A 306 -14.07 -13.31 11.53
C ASP A 306 -12.71 -13.77 10.98
N ALA A 307 -12.18 -12.95 10.07
CA ALA A 307 -10.98 -13.21 9.30
C ALA A 307 -9.73 -12.62 9.98
N GLU A 308 -8.67 -13.43 10.06
CA GLU A 308 -7.33 -12.99 10.48
C GLU A 308 -6.25 -13.59 9.58
N GLY A 309 -5.05 -13.02 9.63
CA GLY A 309 -3.90 -13.48 8.86
C GLY A 309 -2.67 -13.70 9.73
N ILE A 310 -1.73 -14.51 9.24
CA ILE A 310 -0.37 -14.63 9.76
C ILE A 310 0.62 -14.34 8.63
N GLU A 311 1.55 -13.42 8.88
CA GLU A 311 2.61 -13.07 7.94
C GLU A 311 3.94 -12.87 8.67
N ARG A 312 5.04 -13.28 8.04
CA ARG A 312 6.37 -13.13 8.60
C ARG A 312 6.89 -11.71 8.52
N ASP A 313 6.49 -10.97 7.48
CA ASP A 313 6.95 -9.60 7.27
C ASP A 313 6.27 -8.63 8.25
N PRO A 314 7.04 -7.89 9.08
CA PRO A 314 6.46 -6.98 10.08
C PRO A 314 5.75 -5.77 9.46
N ALA A 315 5.92 -5.49 8.15
CA ALA A 315 5.19 -4.43 7.48
C ALA A 315 3.74 -4.83 7.14
N ALA A 316 3.40 -6.13 7.13
CA ALA A 316 2.11 -6.63 6.66
C ALA A 316 0.90 -6.03 7.39
N PRO A 317 0.86 -5.89 8.74
CA PRO A 317 -0.28 -5.27 9.42
C PRO A 317 -0.51 -3.81 8.99
N ARG A 318 0.59 -3.05 8.80
CA ARG A 318 0.52 -1.66 8.37
C ARG A 318 0.01 -1.54 6.93
N VAL A 319 0.44 -2.44 6.05
CA VAL A 319 -0.01 -2.49 4.65
C VAL A 319 -1.48 -2.89 4.58
N ALA A 320 -1.89 -3.94 5.28
CA ALA A 320 -3.28 -4.41 5.31
C ALA A 320 -4.22 -3.31 5.84
N ALA A 321 -3.86 -2.67 6.94
CA ALA A 321 -4.67 -1.58 7.50
C ALA A 321 -4.78 -0.39 6.54
N ALA A 322 -3.70 -0.04 5.84
CA ALA A 322 -3.71 1.06 4.90
C ALA A 322 -4.55 0.76 3.64
N LEU A 323 -4.40 -0.43 3.06
CA LEU A 323 -5.01 -0.79 1.79
C LEU A 323 -6.46 -1.25 1.91
N HIS A 324 -6.78 -1.92 3.01
CA HIS A 324 -8.03 -2.64 3.19
C HIS A 324 -8.84 -2.14 4.39
N GLY A 325 -8.29 -1.23 5.20
CA GLY A 325 -8.94 -0.81 6.45
C GLY A 325 -9.00 -1.93 7.49
N THR A 326 -8.26 -3.02 7.28
CA THR A 326 -8.18 -4.15 8.22
C THR A 326 -7.60 -3.67 9.55
N ASP A 327 -8.22 -4.06 10.68
CA ASP A 327 -7.62 -3.84 11.99
C ASP A 327 -6.22 -4.48 12.02
N PRO A 328 -5.12 -3.72 12.28
CA PRO A 328 -3.79 -4.28 12.38
C PRO A 328 -3.69 -5.47 13.34
N ALA A 329 -4.54 -5.55 14.37
CA ALA A 329 -4.56 -6.65 15.32
C ALA A 329 -5.04 -7.99 14.71
N ARG A 330 -5.73 -7.95 13.57
CA ARG A 330 -6.11 -9.14 12.79
C ARG A 330 -4.98 -9.68 11.93
N MET A 331 -3.83 -8.99 11.88
CA MET A 331 -2.66 -9.43 11.14
C MET A 331 -1.56 -9.81 12.14
N ASN A 332 -1.44 -11.10 12.41
CA ASN A 332 -0.38 -11.63 13.27
C ASN A 332 0.96 -11.57 12.55
N VAL A 333 2.03 -11.21 13.27
CA VAL A 333 3.40 -11.19 12.74
C VAL A 333 4.22 -12.30 13.36
N GLY A 334 4.74 -13.22 12.54
CA GLY A 334 5.54 -14.33 13.04
C GLY A 334 5.81 -15.42 12.01
N ASP A 335 6.48 -16.49 12.45
CA ASP A 335 6.64 -17.69 11.64
C ASP A 335 5.32 -18.49 11.63
N ALA A 336 4.88 -18.92 10.44
CA ALA A 336 3.63 -19.66 10.29
C ALA A 336 3.64 -21.00 11.04
N VAL A 337 4.79 -21.68 11.14
CA VAL A 337 4.90 -22.97 11.84
C VAL A 337 4.69 -22.76 13.34
N ASP A 338 5.35 -21.76 13.92
CA ASP A 338 5.22 -21.43 15.34
C ASP A 338 3.79 -21.00 15.67
N PHE A 339 3.17 -20.19 14.80
CA PHE A 339 1.78 -19.75 14.97
C PHE A 339 0.80 -20.92 14.95
N LEU A 340 0.90 -21.80 13.94
CA LEU A 340 0.01 -22.96 13.80
C LEU A 340 0.23 -24.00 14.91
N ALA A 341 1.46 -24.11 15.44
CA ALA A 341 1.76 -24.99 16.57
C ALA A 341 1.04 -24.60 17.87
N GLY A 342 0.50 -23.38 17.96
CA GLY A 342 -0.32 -22.92 19.08
C GLY A 342 -1.64 -23.68 19.27
N GLY A 343 -2.08 -24.47 18.28
CA GLY A 343 -3.19 -25.41 18.42
C GLY A 343 -4.59 -24.80 18.38
N ARG A 344 -4.72 -23.52 18.01
CA ARG A 344 -6.02 -22.91 17.69
C ARG A 344 -6.56 -23.49 16.39
N GLN A 345 -7.89 -23.54 16.29
CA GLN A 345 -8.60 -24.04 15.12
C GLN A 345 -9.51 -22.94 14.54
N TRP A 346 -9.65 -22.92 13.22
CA TRP A 346 -10.51 -22.03 12.44
C TRP A 346 -11.45 -22.84 11.57
N ASP A 347 -12.66 -22.34 11.31
CA ASP A 347 -13.61 -23.04 10.44
C ASP A 347 -13.02 -23.21 9.03
N VAL A 348 -12.32 -22.19 8.54
CA VAL A 348 -11.64 -22.18 7.24
C VAL A 348 -10.20 -21.70 7.37
N VAL A 349 -9.27 -22.36 6.66
CA VAL A 349 -7.88 -21.92 6.54
C VAL A 349 -7.52 -21.80 5.05
N SER A 350 -6.78 -20.77 4.66
CA SER A 350 -6.05 -20.74 3.40
C SER A 350 -4.54 -20.75 3.60
N CYS A 351 -3.84 -21.43 2.71
CA CYS A 351 -2.39 -21.45 2.65
C CYS A 351 -1.95 -21.38 1.19
N PHE A 352 -1.80 -20.16 0.70
CA PHE A 352 -1.48 -19.93 -0.70
C PHE A 352 0.02 -19.76 -0.90
N SER A 353 0.59 -20.56 -1.81
CA SER A 353 1.94 -20.37 -2.31
C SER A 353 3.01 -20.41 -1.24
N LEU A 354 2.81 -21.23 -0.21
CA LEU A 354 3.77 -21.43 0.87
C LEU A 354 4.42 -22.82 0.82
N LEU A 355 3.64 -23.88 0.57
CA LEU A 355 4.09 -25.28 0.72
C LEU A 355 5.35 -25.61 -0.08
N HIS A 356 5.47 -25.15 -1.32
CA HIS A 356 6.65 -25.40 -2.15
C HIS A 356 7.96 -24.86 -1.54
N HIS A 357 7.92 -23.83 -0.69
CA HIS A 357 9.11 -23.40 0.05
C HIS A 357 9.62 -24.50 1.00
N PHE A 358 8.71 -25.27 1.59
CA PHE A 358 9.03 -26.39 2.49
C PHE A 358 9.54 -27.60 1.70
N VAL A 359 8.91 -27.90 0.56
CA VAL A 359 9.37 -28.96 -0.36
C VAL A 359 10.78 -28.68 -0.87
N LEU A 360 11.11 -27.41 -1.11
CA LEU A 360 12.45 -26.96 -1.50
C LEU A 360 13.47 -26.91 -0.34
N GLY A 361 13.09 -27.34 0.87
CA GLY A 361 13.95 -27.33 2.06
C GLY A 361 14.26 -25.92 2.58
N ARG A 362 13.38 -24.94 2.31
CA ARG A 362 13.50 -23.54 2.76
C ARG A 362 12.58 -23.20 3.94
N GLY A 363 11.67 -24.10 4.29
CA GLY A 363 10.78 -23.97 5.45
C GLY A 363 11.46 -24.32 6.78
N ALA A 364 10.82 -23.97 7.89
CA ALA A 364 11.30 -24.27 9.23
C ALA A 364 11.11 -25.75 9.64
N CYS A 365 10.26 -26.49 8.93
CA CYS A 365 10.01 -27.92 9.14
C CYS A 365 9.89 -28.65 7.78
N PRO A 366 9.82 -29.99 7.76
CA PRO A 366 9.48 -30.76 6.57
C PRO A 366 8.08 -30.42 6.04
N PRO A 367 7.80 -30.57 4.72
CA PRO A 367 6.51 -30.22 4.13
C PRO A 367 5.34 -31.02 4.71
N GLU A 368 5.58 -32.28 5.13
CA GLU A 368 4.57 -33.12 5.76
C GLU A 368 4.12 -32.53 7.11
N GLU A 369 5.04 -31.94 7.87
CA GLU A 369 4.70 -31.34 9.16
C GLU A 369 3.92 -30.04 8.99
N LEU A 370 4.25 -29.21 8.00
CA LEU A 370 3.44 -28.03 7.67
C LEU A 370 2.00 -28.43 7.32
N VAL A 371 1.82 -29.43 6.46
CA VAL A 371 0.48 -29.86 6.04
C VAL A 371 -0.32 -30.44 7.22
N ARG A 372 0.31 -31.19 8.13
CA ARG A 372 -0.36 -31.65 9.37
C ARG A 372 -0.73 -30.50 10.31
N LEU A 373 0.09 -29.45 10.38
CA LEU A 373 -0.24 -28.24 11.15
C LEU A 373 -1.46 -27.52 10.56
N LEU A 374 -1.50 -27.36 9.23
CA LEU A 374 -2.64 -26.78 8.53
C LEU A 374 -3.91 -27.62 8.71
N ASP A 375 -3.81 -28.94 8.61
CA ASP A 375 -4.89 -29.88 8.88
C ASP A 375 -5.44 -29.67 10.31
N ARG A 376 -4.59 -29.72 11.33
CA ARG A 376 -5.01 -29.49 12.74
C ARG A 376 -5.66 -28.12 12.96
N ALA A 377 -5.14 -27.06 12.33
CA ALA A 377 -5.66 -25.72 12.45
C ALA A 377 -6.99 -25.52 11.69
N THR A 378 -7.29 -26.38 10.72
CA THR A 378 -8.52 -26.29 9.94
C THR A 378 -9.65 -27.01 10.65
N GLY A 379 -10.87 -26.49 10.59
CA GLY A 379 -12.11 -27.08 11.09
C GLY A 379 -12.85 -27.80 9.99
N ARG A 380 -13.25 -27.07 8.94
CA ARG A 380 -14.12 -27.56 7.86
C ARG A 380 -13.42 -27.59 6.50
N VAL A 381 -12.78 -26.50 6.08
CA VAL A 381 -12.17 -26.38 4.73
C VAL A 381 -10.76 -25.78 4.79
N LEU A 382 -9.80 -26.46 4.17
CA LEU A 382 -8.47 -25.93 3.87
C LEU A 382 -8.38 -25.63 2.38
N PHE A 383 -8.08 -24.38 2.04
CA PHE A 383 -7.73 -23.97 0.68
C PHE A 383 -6.21 -23.91 0.53
N LEU A 384 -5.65 -24.58 -0.47
CA LEU A 384 -4.21 -24.65 -0.68
C LEU A 384 -3.85 -24.56 -2.14
N ASP A 385 -2.94 -23.66 -2.48
CA ASP A 385 -2.20 -23.66 -3.74
C ASP A 385 -0.70 -23.67 -3.45
N THR A 386 0.10 -24.19 -4.38
CA THR A 386 1.54 -24.27 -4.21
C THR A 386 2.25 -24.19 -5.55
N GLY A 387 3.53 -23.81 -5.54
CA GLY A 387 4.38 -23.88 -6.73
C GLY A 387 4.47 -25.30 -7.28
N GLN A 388 4.35 -25.46 -8.60
CA GLN A 388 4.28 -26.74 -9.30
C GLN A 388 5.33 -26.86 -10.42
N ALA A 389 5.55 -28.10 -10.86
CA ALA A 389 6.57 -28.47 -11.84
C ALA A 389 6.42 -27.80 -13.22
N HIS A 390 5.20 -27.43 -13.63
CA HIS A 390 4.98 -26.81 -14.94
C HIS A 390 5.56 -25.39 -15.02
N GLU A 391 5.67 -24.71 -13.87
CA GLU A 391 6.19 -23.36 -13.78
C GLU A 391 7.68 -23.32 -14.13
N GLN A 392 8.08 -22.43 -15.04
CA GLN A 392 9.44 -22.37 -15.57
C GLN A 392 10.50 -22.24 -14.47
N TRP A 393 10.22 -21.50 -13.39
CA TRP A 393 11.15 -21.36 -12.26
C TRP A 393 11.27 -22.59 -11.35
N PHE A 394 10.36 -23.56 -11.47
CA PHE A 394 10.28 -24.72 -10.58
C PHE A 394 10.48 -26.04 -11.30
N ARG A 395 10.37 -26.06 -12.63
CA ARG A 395 10.53 -27.26 -13.48
C ARG A 395 11.68 -28.17 -13.08
N ASP A 396 12.85 -27.61 -12.82
CA ASP A 396 14.04 -28.39 -12.46
C ASP A 396 14.15 -28.69 -10.96
N SER A 397 13.55 -27.85 -10.11
CA SER A 397 13.68 -27.95 -8.65
C SER A 397 12.55 -28.74 -7.98
N LEU A 398 11.41 -28.87 -8.66
CA LEU A 398 10.20 -29.57 -8.23
C LEU A 398 9.69 -30.51 -9.35
N PRO A 399 10.54 -31.33 -9.99
CA PRO A 399 10.21 -32.02 -11.24
C PRO A 399 9.05 -33.02 -11.12
N ALA A 400 8.73 -33.49 -9.91
CA ALA A 400 7.64 -34.41 -9.64
C ALA A 400 6.44 -33.75 -8.97
N TRP A 401 6.47 -32.43 -8.76
CA TRP A 401 5.45 -31.70 -7.99
C TRP A 401 4.36 -31.15 -8.92
N ASP A 402 3.64 -32.05 -9.58
CA ASP A 402 2.49 -31.72 -10.43
C ASP A 402 1.16 -31.74 -9.64
N THR A 403 0.04 -31.48 -10.32
CA THR A 403 -1.30 -31.43 -9.70
C THR A 403 -1.66 -32.74 -9.00
N GLU A 404 -1.39 -33.88 -9.63
CA GLU A 404 -1.76 -35.19 -9.05
C GLU A 404 -0.86 -35.54 -7.86
N ARG A 405 0.44 -35.23 -7.94
CA ARG A 405 1.35 -35.41 -6.80
C ARG A 405 0.93 -34.54 -5.62
N VAL A 406 0.56 -33.28 -5.84
CA VAL A 406 0.09 -32.39 -4.76
C VAL A 406 -1.18 -32.97 -4.13
N ARG A 407 -2.18 -33.36 -4.93
CA ARG A 407 -3.41 -33.99 -4.43
C ARG A 407 -3.10 -35.23 -3.58
N SER A 408 -2.28 -36.14 -4.11
CA SER A 408 -1.88 -37.37 -3.42
C SER A 408 -1.13 -37.09 -2.12
N PHE A 409 -0.23 -36.11 -2.12
CA PHE A 409 0.52 -35.70 -0.93
C PHE A 409 -0.40 -35.16 0.18
N LEU A 410 -1.39 -34.34 -0.18
CA LEU A 410 -2.38 -33.87 0.77
C LEU A 410 -3.22 -35.03 1.32
N ALA A 411 -3.63 -35.99 0.49
CA ALA A 411 -4.40 -37.16 0.91
C ALA A 411 -3.61 -38.08 1.85
N GLU A 412 -2.30 -38.20 1.64
CA GLU A 412 -1.41 -39.05 2.45
C GLU A 412 -1.11 -38.45 3.84
N HIS A 413 -1.17 -37.12 3.98
CA HIS A 413 -0.65 -36.41 5.16
C HIS A 413 -1.66 -35.56 5.91
N THR A 414 -2.94 -35.63 5.55
CA THR A 414 -4.05 -34.95 6.25
C THR A 414 -5.16 -35.93 6.61
N THR A 415 -6.09 -35.48 7.46
CA THR A 415 -7.28 -36.26 7.84
C THR A 415 -8.57 -35.74 7.19
N PHE A 416 -8.48 -35.01 6.08
CA PHE A 416 -9.68 -34.54 5.36
C PHE A 416 -10.38 -35.70 4.63
N ASP A 417 -11.71 -35.65 4.55
CA ASP A 417 -12.51 -36.68 3.89
C ASP A 417 -12.45 -36.58 2.37
N GLN A 418 -12.27 -35.37 1.85
CA GLN A 418 -12.24 -35.11 0.41
C GLN A 418 -11.14 -34.11 0.06
N ILE A 419 -10.54 -34.30 -1.11
CA ILE A 419 -9.61 -33.34 -1.72
C ILE A 419 -10.10 -33.02 -3.12
N ILE A 420 -10.61 -31.81 -3.28
CA ILE A 420 -11.22 -31.31 -4.50
C ILE A 420 -10.21 -30.40 -5.19
N ASP A 421 -9.98 -30.61 -6.49
CA ASP A 421 -9.24 -29.67 -7.32
C ASP A 421 -10.25 -28.67 -7.90
N LEU A 422 -10.15 -27.41 -7.47
CA LEU A 422 -11.04 -26.33 -7.88
C LEU A 422 -10.62 -25.71 -9.22
N GLY A 423 -9.49 -26.12 -9.78
CA GLY A 423 -8.94 -25.63 -11.04
C GLY A 423 -7.75 -24.71 -10.87
N ALA A 424 -7.19 -24.28 -12.00
CA ALA A 424 -5.99 -23.45 -12.07
C ALA A 424 -6.29 -21.96 -11.93
N ASP A 425 -5.40 -21.23 -11.24
CA ASP A 425 -5.39 -19.77 -11.21
C ASP A 425 -5.18 -19.16 -12.61
N GLN A 426 -5.61 -17.92 -12.76
CA GLN A 426 -5.57 -17.16 -14.01
C GLN A 426 -4.38 -16.18 -14.04
N ASP A 427 -3.34 -16.45 -13.26
CA ASP A 427 -2.17 -15.58 -13.13
C ASP A 427 -1.14 -15.82 -14.26
N ALA A 428 -1.35 -16.83 -15.11
CA ALA A 428 -0.53 -17.17 -16.28
C ALA A 428 -0.74 -16.18 -17.45
N VAL A 429 -0.54 -14.89 -17.19
CA VAL A 429 -0.65 -13.81 -18.17
C VAL A 429 0.72 -13.16 -18.44
N PRO A 430 0.93 -12.54 -19.61
CA PRO A 430 2.22 -11.94 -19.93
C PRO A 430 2.73 -10.96 -18.88
N PRO A 431 4.02 -11.03 -18.50
CA PRO A 431 5.07 -11.93 -18.99
C PRO A 431 5.26 -13.21 -18.14
N TYR A 432 4.33 -13.55 -17.26
CA TYR A 432 4.36 -14.76 -16.41
C TYR A 432 3.61 -15.95 -17.01
N GLN A 433 3.34 -15.96 -18.31
CA GLN A 433 2.54 -17.01 -18.96
C GLN A 433 3.05 -18.45 -18.71
N ASP A 434 4.35 -18.60 -18.41
CA ASP A 434 5.00 -19.88 -18.13
C ASP A 434 5.28 -20.14 -16.64
N ASN A 435 4.84 -19.26 -15.74
CA ASN A 435 5.20 -19.29 -14.31
C ASN A 435 3.99 -19.36 -13.36
N TYR A 436 2.77 -19.40 -13.87
CA TYR A 436 1.54 -19.52 -13.07
C TYR A 436 0.58 -20.53 -13.69
N GLY A 437 -0.68 -20.56 -13.24
CA GLY A 437 -1.65 -21.63 -13.52
C GLY A 437 -1.61 -22.70 -12.43
N ARG A 438 -1.46 -22.28 -11.16
CA ARG A 438 -1.43 -23.22 -10.03
C ARG A 438 -2.83 -23.73 -9.75
N HIS A 439 -2.96 -25.03 -9.55
CA HIS A 439 -4.22 -25.60 -9.11
C HIS A 439 -4.49 -25.24 -7.65
N LEU A 440 -5.69 -24.75 -7.40
CA LEU A 440 -6.23 -24.52 -6.08
C LEU A 440 -6.95 -25.78 -5.61
N PHE A 441 -6.53 -26.32 -4.47
CA PHE A 441 -7.17 -27.46 -3.83
C PHE A 441 -8.04 -27.00 -2.66
N ALA A 442 -9.18 -27.66 -2.48
CA ALA A 442 -9.97 -27.61 -1.26
C ALA A 442 -9.94 -28.99 -0.58
N CYS A 443 -9.44 -29.03 0.65
CA CYS A 443 -9.51 -30.21 1.50
C CYS A 443 -10.67 -30.03 2.49
N VAL A 444 -11.62 -30.96 2.51
CA VAL A 444 -12.93 -30.78 3.12
C VAL A 444 -13.22 -31.89 4.12
N ARG A 445 -13.71 -31.54 5.33
CA ARG A 445 -14.18 -32.52 6.32
C ARG A 445 -15.69 -32.68 6.31
N ASN A 446 -16.19 -33.85 5.94
CA ASN A 446 -17.61 -34.17 6.02
C ASN A 446 -18.07 -34.11 7.49
N ARG A 447 -19.34 -33.75 7.70
CA ARG A 447 -19.94 -33.78 9.03
C ARG A 447 -20.23 -35.21 9.48
#